data_AF-A0A529T290-F1
#
_entry.id   AF-A0A529T290-F1
#
_cell.length_a   1.000
_cell.length_b   1.000
_cell.length_c   1.000
_cell.angle_alpha   90.00
_cell.angle_beta   90.00
_cell.angle_gamma   90.00
#
_symmetry.space_group_name_H-M   'P 1'
#
loop_
_entity.id
_entity.type
_entity.pdbx_description
1 polymer ?
#
loop_
_entity_poly.entity_id
_entity_poly.type
_entity_poly.pdbx_seq_one_letter_code
_entity_poly.pdbx_strand_id
1 'polypeptide(L)' 'MIELVRTNDAVVISFVESLMRDAGIACFVADQNMSVLEGSIGLLQKRVMVDADKADVARRILK' A
#
# COMPACT_ATOMS: atom_id res chain seq x y z
N MET A 1 -12.47 -2.81 -2.75
CA MET A 1 -11.12 -2.30 -2.39
C MET A 1 -11.24 -1.32 -1.24
N ILE A 2 -10.49 -1.53 -0.16
CA ILE A 2 -10.43 -0.69 1.04
C ILE A 2 -8.98 -0.22 1.24
N GLU A 3 -8.82 1.06 1.57
CA GLU A 3 -7.52 1.65 1.91
C GLU A 3 -7.04 1.18 3.28
N LEU A 4 -5.77 0.74 3.36
CA LEU A 4 -5.08 0.39 4.60
C LEU A 4 -4.14 1.49 5.07
N VAL A 5 -3.26 1.95 4.17
CA VAL A 5 -2.28 2.99 4.46
C VAL A 5 -2.13 3.90 3.25
N ARG A 6 -1.93 5.19 3.53
CA ARG A 6 -1.63 6.22 2.55
C ARG A 6 -0.30 6.87 2.91
N THR A 7 0.74 6.63 2.13
CA THR A 7 2.10 7.12 2.40
C THR A 7 2.91 7.23 1.11
N ASN A 8 3.91 8.10 1.10
CA ASN A 8 4.93 8.17 0.04
C ASN A 8 6.23 7.47 0.44
N ASP A 9 6.32 6.96 1.66
CA ASP A 9 7.49 6.25 2.14
C ASP A 9 7.56 4.85 1.51
N ALA A 10 8.57 4.64 0.67
CA ALA A 10 8.74 3.39 -0.05
C ALA A 10 9.04 2.19 0.88
N VAL A 11 9.65 2.44 2.05
CA VAL A 11 9.95 1.39 3.03
C VAL A 11 8.66 0.91 3.67
N VAL A 12 7.80 1.83 4.10
CA VAL A 12 6.48 1.49 4.66
C VAL A 12 5.64 0.71 3.65
N ILE A 13 5.62 1.13 2.39
CA ILE A 13 4.86 0.44 1.34
C ILE A 13 5.36 -1.00 1.17
N SER A 14 6.68 -1.17 0.98
CA SER A 14 7.29 -2.49 0.80
C SER A 14 7.07 -3.39 2.02
N PHE A 15 7.09 -2.82 3.23
CA PHE A 15 6.82 -3.54 4.46
C PHE A 15 5.39 -4.05 4.52
N VAL A 16 4.40 -3.20 4.25
CA VAL A 16 2.98 -3.59 4.21
C VAL A 16 2.74 -4.65 3.14
N GLU A 17 3.29 -4.49 1.94
CA GLU A 17 3.16 -5.49 0.87
C GLU A 17 3.75 -6.85 1.27
N SER A 18 4.86 -6.86 1.99
CA SER A 18 5.50 -8.09 2.46
C SER A 18 4.64 -8.79 3.52
N LEU A 19 4.07 -8.05 4.48
CA LEU A 19 3.15 -8.58 5.49
C LEU A 19 1.87 -9.14 4.84
N MET A 20 1.29 -8.42 3.88
CA MET A 20 0.09 -8.89 3.18
C MET A 20 0.39 -10.15 2.38
N ARG A 21 1.54 -10.22 1.70
CA ARG A 21 1.98 -11.40 0.97
C ARG A 21 2.17 -12.62 1.87
N ASP A 22 2.82 -12.44 3.02
CA ASP A 22 3.04 -13.51 4.01
C ASP A 22 1.72 -14.07 4.55
N ALA A 23 0.75 -13.19 4.80
CA ALA A 23 -0.61 -13.55 5.20
C ALA A 23 -1.49 -14.12 4.06
N GLY A 24 -0.97 -14.22 2.83
CA GLY A 24 -1.73 -14.67 1.66
C GLY A 24 -2.83 -13.71 1.21
N ILE A 25 -2.72 -12.43 1.57
CA ILE A 25 -3.69 -11.37 1.24
C ILE A 25 -3.19 -10.61 0.00
N ALA A 26 -4.03 -10.56 -1.03
CA ALA A 26 -3.76 -9.73 -2.19
C ALA A 26 -3.89 -8.23 -1.82
N CYS A 27 -2.80 -7.48 -1.98
CA CYS A 27 -2.77 -6.04 -1.84
C CYS A 27 -2.42 -5.36 -3.17
N PHE A 28 -2.92 -4.14 -3.35
CA PHE A 28 -2.70 -3.33 -4.54
C PHE A 28 -2.25 -1.94 -4.13
N VAL A 29 -1.12 -1.49 -4.67
CA VAL A 29 -0.62 -0.13 -4.44
C VAL A 29 -1.04 0.77 -5.58
N ALA A 30 -2.04 1.61 -5.33
CA ALA A 30 -2.47 2.64 -6.25
C ALA A 30 -1.47 3.80 -6.29
N ASP A 31 -1.45 4.52 -7.41
CA ASP A 31 -0.64 5.73 -7.60
C ASP A 31 0.88 5.47 -7.76
N GLN A 32 1.27 4.29 -8.24
CA GLN A 32 2.66 3.95 -8.52
C GLN A 32 3.26 4.65 -9.76
N ASN A 33 2.42 5.26 -10.61
CA ASN A 33 2.78 5.63 -11.99
C ASN A 33 3.60 6.93 -12.16
N MET A 34 4.23 7.44 -11.09
CA MET A 34 5.06 8.65 -11.19
C MET A 34 6.52 8.26 -11.42
N SER A 35 7.01 8.54 -12.63
CA SER A 35 8.40 8.34 -13.05
C SER A 35 9.38 8.93 -12.03
N VAL A 36 10.20 8.06 -11.42
CA VAL A 36 11.36 8.44 -10.59
C VAL A 36 12.36 9.32 -11.37
N LEU A 37 12.27 9.35 -12.70
CA LEU A 37 13.20 10.04 -13.60
C LEU A 37 12.98 11.55 -13.78
N GLU A 38 11.80 12.13 -13.47
CA GLU A 38 11.48 13.53 -13.80
C GLU A 38 10.78 14.30 -12.67
N GLY A 39 11.47 14.50 -11.55
CA GLY A 39 11.38 15.72 -10.74
C GLY A 39 10.00 16.17 -10.21
N SER A 40 8.98 15.32 -10.25
CA SER A 40 7.62 15.69 -9.86
C SER A 40 7.41 15.39 -8.40
N ILE A 41 7.65 16.43 -7.60
CA ILE A 41 7.36 16.57 -6.18
C ILE A 41 5.95 16.02 -5.85
N GLY A 42 5.91 14.82 -5.26
CA GLY A 42 5.27 14.52 -3.97
C GLY A 42 3.78 14.81 -3.74
N LEU A 43 3.00 15.21 -4.75
CA LEU A 43 1.63 15.69 -4.55
C LEU A 43 0.58 14.59 -4.37
N LEU A 44 0.82 13.39 -4.88
CA LEU A 44 -0.10 12.27 -4.72
C LEU A 44 0.54 11.22 -3.81
N GLN A 45 -0.16 10.89 -2.73
CA GLN A 45 0.29 9.89 -1.78
C GLN A 45 -0.12 8.51 -2.27
N LYS A 46 0.84 7.56 -2.32
CA LYS A 46 0.56 6.17 -2.68
C LYS A 46 -0.38 5.54 -1.66
N ARG A 47 -1.29 4.70 -2.14
CA ARG A 47 -2.32 4.05 -1.32
C ARG A 47 -2.22 2.55 -1.45
N VAL A 48 -1.97 1.86 -0.34
CA VAL A 48 -2.05 0.41 -0.28
C VAL A 48 -3.50 0.04 0.03
N MET A 49 -4.10 -0.72 -0.89
CA MET A 49 -5.49 -1.15 -0.82
C MET A 49 -5.56 -2.68 -0.78
N VAL A 50 -6.57 -3.22 -0.10
CA VAL A 50 -6.88 -4.65 -0.09
C VAL A 50 -8.34 -4.88 -0.44
N ASP A 51 -8.71 -6.14 -0.67
CA ASP A 51 -10.12 -6.48 -0.82
C ASP A 51 -10.92 -6.16 0.46
N ALA A 52 -12.19 -5.79 0.30
CA ALA A 52 -13.05 -5.42 1.43
C ALA A 52 -13.24 -6.58 2.41
N ASP A 53 -13.31 -7.82 1.92
CA ASP A 53 -13.42 -9.04 2.74
C ASP A 53 -12.18 -9.25 3.63
N LYS A 54 -11.01 -8.79 3.17
CA LYS A 54 -9.72 -8.96 3.87
C LYS A 54 -9.29 -7.74 4.68
N ALA A 55 -10.03 -6.63 4.62
CA ALA A 55 -9.65 -5.38 5.27
C ALA A 55 -9.51 -5.52 6.79
N ASP A 56 -10.40 -6.25 7.45
CA ASP A 56 -10.35 -6.46 8.90
C ASP A 56 -9.14 -7.30 9.33
N VAL A 57 -8.84 -8.36 8.59
CA VAL A 57 -7.68 -9.23 8.85
C VAL A 57 -6.38 -8.45 8.60
N ALA A 58 -6.31 -7.74 7.47
CA ALA A 58 -5.15 -6.92 7.13
C ALA A 58 -4.86 -5.84 8.17
N ARG A 59 -5.89 -5.17 8.71
CA ARG A 59 -5.74 -4.19 9.80
C ARG A 59 -5.25 -4.81 11.11
N ARG A 60 -5.56 -6.08 11.38
CA ARG A 60 -5.04 -6.79 12.57
C ARG A 60 -3.57 -7.14 12.44
N ILE A 61 -3.10 -7.44 11.23
CA ILE A 61 -1.68 -7.73 10.96
C ILE A 61 -0.81 -6.48 11.11
N LEU A 62 -1.37 -5.30 10.81
CA LEU A 62 -0.67 -4.01 10.93
C LEU A 62 -0.68 -3.41 12.34
N LYS A 63 -1.41 -4.02 13.29
CA LYS A 63 -1.47 -3.58 14.69
C LYS A 63 -0.35 -4.23 15.49
#